data_AF-A0A967NYM8-F1
#
_entry.id   AF-A0A967NYM8-F1
#
_cell.length_a   1.000
_cell.length_b   1.000
_cell.length_c   1.000
_cell.angle_alpha   90.00
_cell.angle_beta   90.00
_cell.angle_gamma   90.00
#
_symmetry.space_group_name_H-M   'P 1'
#
loop_
_entity.id
_entity.type
_entity.pdbx_description
1 polymer ?
#
loop_
_entity_poly.entity_id
_entity_poly.type
_entity_poly.pdbx_seq_one_letter_code
_entity_poly.pdbx_strand_id
1 'polypeptide(L)' 'IILTGGPKQAIGDLEPLFLSMGRKVVYCGETGQGSAMKMTVNLLLAVMMEGLCESLNLAQQLNLDKDL' A
#
# COMPACT_ATOMS: atom_id res chain seq x y z
N ILE A 1 3.75 2.15 7.65
CA ILE A 1 3.85 0.67 7.76
C ILE A 1 5.09 0.26 6.97
N ILE A 2 5.93 -0.57 7.58
CA ILE A 2 7.11 -1.17 6.96
C ILE A 2 6.77 -2.63 6.63
N LEU A 3 6.91 -2.98 5.35
CA LEU A 3 6.70 -4.34 4.83
C LEU A 3 8.08 -4.98 4.68
N THR A 4 8.34 -6.05 5.41
CA THR A 4 9.65 -6.70 5.48
C THR A 4 9.61 -8.08 4.84
N GLY A 5 10.70 -8.50 4.21
CA GLY A 5 10.85 -9.85 3.70
C GLY A 5 12.31 -10.29 3.80
N GLY A 6 12.55 -11.51 4.27
CA GLY A 6 13.88 -12.04 4.54
C GLY A 6 13.90 -12.99 5.74
N PRO A 7 15.07 -13.32 6.29
CA PRO A 7 15.19 -14.18 7.46
C PRO A 7 14.47 -13.59 8.66
N LYS A 8 13.55 -14.37 9.26
CA LYS A 8 12.70 -13.92 10.37
C LYS A 8 13.49 -13.41 11.57
N GLN A 9 14.62 -14.03 11.88
CA GLN A 9 15.47 -13.64 13.01
C GLN A 9 16.09 -12.26 12.79
N ALA A 10 16.67 -12.01 11.62
CA ALA A 10 17.24 -10.71 11.27
C ALA A 10 16.19 -9.58 11.28
N ILE A 11 14.95 -9.88 10.88
CA ILE A 11 13.85 -8.90 10.94
C ILE A 11 13.46 -8.60 12.38
N GLY A 12 13.44 -9.60 13.26
CA GLY A 12 13.20 -9.40 14.69
C GLY A 12 14.29 -8.53 15.34
N ASP A 13 15.56 -8.80 15.02
CA ASP A 13 16.69 -8.03 15.55
C ASP A 13 16.66 -6.56 15.09
N LEU A 14 16.16 -6.30 13.88
CA LEU A 14 16.04 -4.96 13.29
C LEU A 14 14.68 -4.28 13.54
N GLU A 15 13.73 -4.95 14.22
CA GLU A 15 12.39 -4.41 14.46
C GLU A 15 12.40 -3.04 15.16
N PRO A 16 13.24 -2.77 16.19
CA PRO A 16 13.32 -1.45 16.82
C PRO A 16 13.72 -0.34 15.83
N LEU A 17 14.61 -0.66 14.88
CA LEU A 17 15.03 0.29 13.85
C LEU A 17 13.87 0.57 12.89
N PHE A 18 13.18 -0.47 12.41
CA PHE A 18 12.03 -0.28 11.52
C PHE A 18 10.88 0.49 12.20
N LEU A 19 10.67 0.31 13.50
CA LEU A 19 9.68 1.05 14.28
C LEU A 19 10.03 2.53 14.46
N SER A 20 11.32 2.90 14.42
CA SER A 20 11.71 4.31 14.39
C SER A 20 11.33 5.01 13.09
N MET A 21 11.20 4.26 11.98
CA MET A 21 10.83 4.79 10.66
C MET A 21 9.33 4.75 10.38
N GLY A 22 8.58 3.87 11.06
CA GLY A 22 7.17 3.68 10.78
C GLY A 22 6.40 3.09 11.95
N ARG A 23 5.09 3.32 11.97
CA ARG A 23 4.23 2.94 13.11
C ARG A 23 3.99 1.43 13.28
N LYS A 24 4.36 0.59 12.31
CA LYS A 24 4.07 -0.85 12.29
C LYS A 24 5.02 -1.57 11.35
N VAL A 25 5.56 -2.69 11.80
CA VAL A 25 6.36 -3.64 11.00
C VAL A 25 5.50 -4.86 10.70
N VAL A 26 5.53 -5.32 9.45
CA VAL A 26 4.81 -6.51 8.99
C VAL A 26 5.81 -7.44 8.31
N TYR A 27 5.88 -8.69 8.78
CA TYR A 27 6.65 -9.75 8.15
C TYR A 27 5.85 -10.36 7.00
N CYS A 28 6.33 -10.18 5.77
CA CYS A 28 5.68 -10.64 4.55
C CYS A 28 6.19 -12.00 4.06
N GLY A 29 7.24 -12.55 4.66
CA GLY A 29 7.81 -13.84 4.28
C GLY A 29 9.29 -13.74 3.94
N GLU A 30 9.75 -14.59 3.03
CA GLU A 30 11.15 -14.63 2.60
C GLU A 30 11.56 -13.39 1.80
N THR A 31 12.85 -13.35 1.42
CA THR A 31 13.43 -12.24 0.65
C THR A 31 12.59 -11.94 -0.60
N GLY A 32 12.29 -10.66 -0.81
CA GLY A 32 11.47 -10.19 -1.93
C GLY A 32 9.96 -10.12 -1.63
N GLN A 33 9.43 -10.84 -0.63
CA GLN A 33 7.99 -10.83 -0.32
C GLN A 33 7.50 -9.45 0.17
N GLY A 34 8.33 -8.70 0.91
CA GLY A 34 8.01 -7.33 1.30
C GLY A 34 7.83 -6.40 0.09
N SER A 35 8.70 -6.53 -0.91
CA SER A 35 8.64 -5.78 -2.17
C SER A 35 7.44 -6.19 -3.01
N ALA A 36 7.16 -7.49 -3.12
CA ALA A 36 5.99 -8.01 -3.82
C ALA A 36 4.70 -7.48 -3.20
N MET A 37 4.58 -7.51 -1.86
CA MET A 37 3.44 -6.93 -1.15
C MET A 37 3.30 -5.44 -1.43
N LYS A 38 4.40 -4.69 -1.46
CA LYS A 38 4.38 -3.26 -1.79
C LYS A 38 3.88 -3.00 -3.21
N MET A 39 4.30 -3.81 -4.19
CA MET A 39 3.82 -3.73 -5.56
C MET A 39 2.31 -4.00 -5.65
N THR A 40 1.81 -5.03 -4.96
CA THR A 40 0.37 -5.33 -4.92
C THR A 40 -0.44 -4.18 -4.33
N VAL A 41 0.04 -3.56 -3.25
CA VAL A 41 -0.63 -2.38 -2.65
C VAL A 41 -0.66 -1.21 -3.63
N ASN A 42 0.46 -0.94 -4.31
CA ASN A 42 0.52 0.16 -5.27
C ASN A 42 -0.37 -0.09 -6.50
N LEU A 43 -0.47 -1.34 -6.96
CA LEU A 43 -1.38 -1.72 -8.06
C LEU A 43 -2.84 -1.48 -7.67
N LEU A 44 -3.25 -1.92 -6.47
CA LEU A 44 -4.60 -1.66 -5.97
C LEU A 44 -4.91 -0.16 -5.88
N LEU A 45 -3.96 0.64 -5.38
CA LEU A 45 -4.11 2.09 -5.32
C LEU A 45 -4.29 2.71 -6.71
N ALA A 46 -3.54 2.25 -7.71
CA ALA A 46 -3.67 2.72 -9.08
C ALA A 46 -5.09 2.44 -9.63
N VAL A 47 -5.57 1.19 -9.50
CA VAL A 47 -6.91 0.79 -9.95
C VAL A 47 -8.02 1.59 -9.25
N MET A 48 -7.89 1.83 -7.94
CA MET A 48 -8.85 2.66 -7.21
C MET A 48 -8.88 4.09 -7.72
N MET A 49 -7.71 4.67 -8.02
CA MET A 49 -7.61 6.03 -8.55
C MET A 49 -8.19 6.14 -9.95
N GLU A 50 -7.92 5.15 -10.81
CA GLU A 50 -8.51 5.06 -12.16
C GLU A 50 -10.03 5.03 -12.07
N GLY A 51 -10.59 4.12 -11.27
CA GLY A 51 -12.03 4.01 -11.08
C GLY A 51 -12.66 5.28 -10.48
N LEU A 52 -11.97 5.95 -9.55
CA LEU A 52 -12.41 7.24 -9.00
C LEU A 52 -12.46 8.31 -10.10
N CYS A 53 -11.40 8.45 -10.89
CA CYS A 53 -11.31 9.43 -11.97
C CYS A 53 -12.40 9.21 -13.02
N GLU A 54 -12.60 7.98 -13.47
CA GLU A 54 -13.63 7.63 -14.45
C GLU A 54 -15.04 7.92 -13.91
N SER A 55 -15.31 7.54 -12.66
CA SER A 55 -16.59 7.77 -12.01
C SER A 55 -16.90 9.26 -11.86
N LEU A 56 -15.91 10.06 -11.44
CA LEU A 56 -16.04 11.50 -11.32
C LEU A 56 -16.25 12.18 -12.68
N ASN A 57 -15.52 11.74 -13.71
CA ASN A 57 -15.70 12.26 -15.06
C ASN A 57 -17.10 11.94 -15.60
N LEU A 58 -17.60 10.72 -15.39
CA LEU A 58 -18.96 10.35 -15.77
C LEU A 58 -20.02 11.18 -15.00
N ALA A 59 -19.84 11.35 -13.69
CA ALA A 59 -20.72 12.17 -12.88
C ALA A 59 -20.78 13.63 -13.39
N GLN A 60 -19.63 14.18 -13.80
CA GLN A 60 -19.56 15.50 -14.43
C GLN A 60 -20.34 15.58 -15.74
N GLN A 61 -20.20 14.59 -16.62
CA GLN A 61 -20.94 14.56 -17.89
C GLN A 61 -22.46 14.43 -17.69
N LEU A 62 -22.88 13.76 -16.61
CA LEU A 62 -24.28 13.62 -16.23
C LEU A 62 -24.82 14.83 -15.44
N ASN A 63 -24.01 15.86 -15.21
CA ASN A 63 -24.35 17.02 -14.38
C ASN A 63 -24.83 16.65 -12.97
N LEU A 64 -24.26 15.58 -12.39
CA LEU A 64 -24.48 15.24 -10.99
C LEU A 64 -23.76 16.26 -10.10
N ASP A 65 -24.41 16.62 -9.00
CA ASP A 65 -23.85 17.57 -8.05
C ASP A 65 -22.54 17.02 -7.46
N LYS A 66 -21.54 17.89 -7.33
CA LYS A 66 -20.18 17.52 -6.90
C LYS A 66 -20.03 17.54 -5.38
N ASP A 67 -21.02 18.10 -4.68
CA ASP A 67 -21.10 18.11 -3.23
C ASP A 67 -21.66 16.78 -2.73
N LEU A 68 -20.79 15.76 -2.72
CA LEU A 68 -21.00 14.50 -2.00
C LEU A 68 -20.11 14.46 -0.75
#